data_AF-A0A8H6DDQ4-F1
#
_entry.id   AF-A0A8H6DDQ4-F1
#
_cell.length_a   1.000
_cell.length_b   1.000
_cell.length_c   1.000
_cell.angle_alpha   90.00
_cell.angle_beta   90.00
_cell.angle_gamma   90.00
#
_symmetry.space_group_name_H-M   'P 1'
#
loop_
_entity.id
_entity.type
_entity.pdbx_description
1 polymer ?
#
loop_
_entity_poly.entity_id
_entity_poly.type
_entity_poly.pdbx_seq_one_letter_code
_entity_poly.pdbx_strand_id
1 'polypeptide(L)'
;MSVPESRILRGIPYVTGAASATLLSADLELSFWGGVDPKTGEIIDRFHPLSGCWLKDTILAIPGGRGSCGGSVIMMELILNGLGPKALIFQRREEIITLGVMVAEELFNKTAAVVTLNPVDFCQVLDWNGKTVHVLGGQVSDAPLNDSTANKAVEPAIDINTLETRLSDTDRAMLDGANGEAARISLKIIIRMADMMGAPELMDVSQAHADAAWYGPGSVAFGQRLRAWGGRLLVPTTINSLNVDQKRWRALGVNAEFGSACDELAKAFVDMGARFHSPARHTYLRLPLSSVIQSLGALIALTGRAPKAGVYVDENRLASVWLRVTPPRGIDDSFWPILGYALGAIAMTRIPVITGLENLKPNDDNFKAFSAAFATSSSAPMFHMVNLTPEAPTFESVCPHGVILEAFDVDWKHLEAIWDKFNHGSKPREIDLISFGNPHFSFQEIKEVSKLCQGRTKKGDVAVVVTCGRAQYGLASQAGYIEEL
;
A
#
# COMPACT_ATOMS: atom_id res chain seq x y z
N MET A 1 -1.83 -49.81 6.19
CA MET A 1 -2.17 -48.38 6.20
C MET A 1 -1.02 -47.66 5.52
N SER A 2 -1.24 -47.15 4.32
CA SER A 2 -0.26 -46.33 3.61
C SER A 2 -0.07 -45.03 4.38
N VAL A 3 1.19 -44.70 4.71
CA VAL A 3 1.55 -43.36 5.18
C VAL A 3 1.09 -42.38 4.08
N PRO A 4 0.36 -41.29 4.39
CA PRO A 4 0.04 -40.29 3.37
C PRO A 4 1.35 -39.82 2.74
N GLU A 5 1.47 -39.88 1.42
CA GLU A 5 2.63 -39.30 0.72
C GLU A 5 2.71 -37.81 1.11
N SER A 6 3.88 -37.40 1.63
CA SER A 6 4.18 -36.00 1.92
C SER A 6 3.93 -35.16 0.68
N ARG A 7 3.08 -34.13 0.78
CA ARG A 7 2.77 -33.29 -0.37
C ARG A 7 3.79 -32.16 -0.45
N ILE A 8 4.50 -32.07 -1.56
CA ILE A 8 5.43 -30.97 -1.85
C ILE A 8 4.83 -30.15 -2.99
N LEU A 9 4.42 -28.92 -2.66
CA LEU A 9 3.93 -27.93 -3.61
C LEU A 9 5.09 -27.05 -4.07
N ARG A 10 5.04 -26.57 -5.32
CA ARG A 10 6.11 -25.76 -5.91
C ARG A 10 5.56 -24.41 -6.38
N GLY A 11 6.20 -23.34 -5.93
CA GLY A 11 5.89 -21.97 -6.29
C GLY A 11 7.12 -21.18 -6.70
N ILE A 12 6.90 -19.90 -6.95
CA ILE A 12 7.95 -18.93 -7.31
C ILE A 12 8.46 -18.28 -6.01
N PRO A 13 9.76 -18.41 -5.66
CA PRO A 13 10.32 -17.77 -4.49
C PRO A 13 10.85 -16.35 -4.83
N TYR A 14 10.15 -15.30 -4.42
CA TYR A 14 10.61 -13.91 -4.58
C TYR A 14 11.57 -13.45 -3.48
N VAL A 15 11.57 -14.16 -2.35
CA VAL A 15 12.59 -14.08 -1.31
C VAL A 15 12.91 -15.51 -0.89
N THR A 16 14.14 -15.95 -1.14
CA THR A 16 14.58 -17.30 -0.81
C THR A 16 14.80 -17.46 0.69
N GLY A 17 14.57 -18.66 1.21
CA GLY A 17 14.77 -18.95 2.61
C GLY A 17 14.26 -20.32 3.02
N ALA A 18 14.53 -20.69 4.26
CA ALA A 18 14.04 -21.90 4.88
C ALA A 18 13.28 -21.54 6.17
N ALA A 19 12.09 -22.10 6.34
CA ALA A 19 11.26 -21.88 7.51
C ALA A 19 10.46 -23.13 7.86
N SER A 20 10.19 -23.32 9.14
CA SER A 20 9.29 -24.37 9.63
C SER A 20 8.55 -23.85 10.84
N ALA A 21 7.23 -23.68 10.74
CA ALA A 21 6.40 -23.18 11.83
C ALA A 21 4.92 -23.51 11.61
N THR A 22 4.09 -23.23 12.61
CA THR A 22 2.64 -23.36 12.51
C THR A 22 2.09 -22.43 11.42
N LEU A 23 1.23 -22.97 10.55
CA LEU A 23 0.54 -22.22 9.52
C LEU A 23 -0.66 -21.46 10.10
N LEU A 24 -0.72 -20.16 9.81
CA LEU A 24 -1.94 -19.35 9.85
C LEU A 24 -2.39 -19.12 8.41
N SER A 25 -3.60 -19.55 8.07
CA SER A 25 -4.11 -19.38 6.71
C SER A 25 -5.54 -18.86 6.64
N ALA A 26 -5.80 -18.02 5.65
CA ALA A 26 -7.14 -17.56 5.30
C ALA A 26 -7.29 -17.45 3.78
N ASP A 27 -8.52 -17.56 3.30
CA ASP A 27 -8.92 -17.30 1.91
C ASP A 27 -9.26 -15.81 1.65
N LEU A 28 -9.01 -14.95 2.64
CA LEU A 28 -9.24 -13.51 2.60
C LEU A 28 -7.90 -12.77 2.62
N GLU A 29 -7.80 -11.67 1.86
CA GLU A 29 -6.62 -10.81 1.92
C GLU A 29 -6.52 -10.09 3.26
N LEU A 30 -5.28 -9.76 3.65
CA LEU A 30 -4.99 -9.00 4.86
C LEU A 30 -4.40 -7.64 4.50
N SER A 31 -4.91 -6.57 5.12
CA SER A 31 -4.21 -5.29 5.12
C SER A 31 -3.22 -5.26 6.27
N PHE A 32 -1.93 -5.07 5.97
CA PHE A 32 -0.93 -4.92 7.02
C PHE A 32 -0.98 -3.52 7.65
N TRP A 33 -1.31 -2.49 6.86
CA TRP A 33 -1.54 -1.16 7.40
C TRP A 33 -2.91 -1.08 8.07
N GLY A 34 -2.93 -0.87 9.39
CA GLY A 34 -4.16 -0.79 10.18
C GLY A 34 -4.82 -2.14 10.51
N GLY A 35 -4.43 -3.23 9.83
CA GLY A 35 -4.92 -4.58 10.13
C GLY A 35 -3.94 -5.47 10.91
N VAL A 36 -2.69 -5.03 11.08
CA VAL A 36 -1.69 -5.68 11.94
C VAL A 36 -1.04 -4.64 12.85
N ASP A 37 -0.94 -4.93 14.15
CA ASP A 37 -0.23 -4.08 15.08
C ASP A 37 1.30 -4.31 14.97
N PRO A 38 2.09 -3.32 14.51
CA PRO A 38 3.53 -3.48 14.34
C PRO A 38 4.29 -3.66 15.66
N LYS A 39 3.69 -3.31 16.82
CA LYS A 39 4.33 -3.42 18.14
C LYS A 39 4.18 -4.80 18.76
N THR A 40 3.13 -5.53 18.40
CA THR A 40 2.79 -6.83 19.00
C THR A 40 2.82 -7.98 18.00
N GLY A 41 2.63 -7.69 16.71
CA GLY A 41 2.44 -8.68 15.66
C GLY A 41 1.04 -9.30 15.65
N GLU A 42 0.08 -8.77 16.43
CA GLU A 42 -1.32 -9.21 16.41
C GLU A 42 -2.02 -8.73 15.14
N ILE A 43 -2.82 -9.62 14.53
CA ILE A 43 -3.78 -9.24 13.49
C ILE A 43 -4.98 -8.56 14.17
N ILE A 44 -5.09 -7.24 13.99
CA ILE A 44 -6.10 -6.38 14.63
C ILE A 44 -7.25 -5.99 13.72
N ASP A 45 -7.23 -6.38 12.44
CA ASP A 45 -8.41 -6.29 11.57
C ASP A 45 -9.51 -7.20 12.11
N ARG A 46 -10.45 -6.64 12.87
CA ARG A 46 -11.51 -7.38 13.57
C ARG A 46 -12.53 -8.04 12.64
N PHE A 47 -12.50 -7.72 11.35
CA PHE A 47 -13.34 -8.37 10.35
C PHE A 47 -12.61 -9.49 9.60
N HIS A 48 -11.30 -9.66 9.83
CA HIS A 48 -10.50 -10.71 9.21
C HIS A 48 -10.65 -12.04 9.98
N PRO A 49 -10.71 -13.21 9.31
CA PRO A 49 -10.81 -14.51 9.96
C PRO A 49 -9.69 -14.83 10.95
N LEU A 50 -8.51 -14.24 10.73
CA LEU A 50 -7.33 -14.38 11.61
C LEU A 50 -7.23 -13.31 12.71
N SER A 51 -8.29 -12.50 12.94
CA SER A 51 -8.30 -11.50 14.00
C SER A 51 -7.93 -12.09 15.36
N GLY A 52 -6.97 -11.48 16.04
CA GLY A 52 -6.48 -11.92 17.34
C GLY A 52 -5.41 -13.01 17.28
N CYS A 53 -4.98 -13.46 16.10
CA CYS A 53 -3.79 -14.30 15.94
C CYS A 53 -2.51 -13.44 15.91
N TRP A 54 -1.36 -14.03 16.26
CA TRP A 54 -0.05 -13.38 16.24
C TRP A 54 0.82 -13.94 15.12
N LEU A 55 1.50 -13.06 14.38
CA LEU A 55 2.36 -13.43 13.25
C LEU A 55 3.72 -14.02 13.67
N LYS A 56 4.19 -13.67 14.86
CA LYS A 56 5.50 -14.09 15.36
C LYS A 56 5.62 -15.61 15.37
N ASP A 57 6.73 -16.11 14.83
CA ASP A 57 7.07 -17.54 14.79
C ASP A 57 6.01 -18.42 14.10
N THR A 58 5.33 -17.87 13.08
CA THR A 58 4.36 -18.57 12.22
C THR A 58 4.74 -18.53 10.74
N ILE A 59 4.04 -19.32 9.92
CA ILE A 59 3.96 -19.13 8.46
C ILE A 59 2.58 -18.55 8.16
N LEU A 60 2.49 -17.49 7.36
CA LEU A 60 1.22 -16.89 6.96
C LEU A 60 0.90 -17.22 5.50
N ALA A 61 -0.28 -17.81 5.24
CA ALA A 61 -0.81 -18.03 3.89
C ALA A 61 -2.11 -17.23 3.66
N ILE A 62 -2.08 -16.27 2.75
CA ILE A 62 -3.23 -15.43 2.36
C ILE A 62 -3.22 -15.21 0.84
N PRO A 63 -4.35 -14.90 0.18
CA PRO A 63 -4.36 -14.76 -1.27
C PRO A 63 -3.40 -13.67 -1.76
N GLY A 64 -3.30 -12.57 -1.00
CA GLY A 64 -2.40 -11.45 -1.18
C GLY A 64 -2.64 -10.39 -0.11
N GLY A 65 -1.91 -9.28 -0.18
CA GLY A 65 -2.20 -8.09 0.59
C GLY A 65 -3.38 -7.29 0.00
N ARG A 66 -3.97 -6.41 0.81
CA ARG A 66 -4.89 -5.34 0.34
C ARG A 66 -4.57 -3.98 0.96
N GLY A 67 -4.95 -2.92 0.27
CA GLY A 67 -4.85 -1.55 0.74
C GLY A 67 -3.51 -0.88 0.40
N SER A 68 -3.14 0.11 1.22
CA SER A 68 -2.10 1.10 0.89
C SER A 68 -0.66 0.58 0.98
N CYS A 69 0.25 1.30 0.32
CA CYS A 69 1.69 1.06 0.27
C CYS A 69 2.41 0.96 1.62
N GLY A 70 1.83 1.52 2.68
CA GLY A 70 2.35 1.41 4.06
C GLY A 70 2.49 -0.03 4.56
N GLY A 71 1.79 -1.01 3.95
CA GLY A 71 1.96 -2.43 4.27
C GLY A 71 3.40 -2.93 4.14
N SER A 72 4.17 -2.39 3.18
CA SER A 72 5.59 -2.72 2.99
C SER A 72 6.44 -2.35 4.21
N VAL A 73 6.19 -1.17 4.77
CA VAL A 73 6.93 -0.66 5.93
C VAL A 73 6.49 -1.36 7.21
N ILE A 74 5.21 -1.70 7.36
CA ILE A 74 4.74 -2.52 8.48
C ILE A 74 5.38 -3.92 8.44
N MET A 75 5.45 -4.56 7.27
CA MET A 75 6.15 -5.85 7.15
C MET A 75 7.62 -5.75 7.52
N MET A 76 8.32 -4.73 7.01
CA MET A 76 9.70 -4.46 7.39
C MET A 76 9.83 -4.26 8.91
N GLU A 77 8.98 -3.44 9.53
CA GLU A 77 8.94 -3.19 10.98
C GLU A 77 8.81 -4.50 11.77
N LEU A 78 7.86 -5.36 11.39
CA LEU A 78 7.61 -6.66 12.01
C LEU A 78 8.86 -7.55 11.92
N ILE A 79 9.52 -7.62 10.76
CA ILE A 79 10.75 -8.41 10.57
C ILE A 79 11.90 -7.84 11.41
N LEU A 80 12.09 -6.51 11.40
CA LEU A 80 13.14 -5.85 12.17
C LEU A 80 12.99 -6.08 13.67
N ASN A 81 11.75 -6.18 14.18
CA ASN A 81 11.45 -6.44 15.58
C ASN A 81 11.33 -7.93 15.94
N GLY A 82 11.47 -8.84 14.97
CA GLY A 82 11.31 -10.29 15.20
C GLY A 82 9.86 -10.68 15.56
N LEU A 83 8.88 -9.89 15.11
CA LEU A 83 7.45 -10.08 15.28
C LEU A 83 6.77 -10.57 13.99
N GLY A 84 7.49 -10.53 12.86
CA GLY A 84 7.00 -11.00 11.57
C GLY A 84 6.92 -12.53 11.46
N PRO A 85 6.20 -13.03 10.44
CA PRO A 85 6.19 -14.45 10.13
C PRO A 85 7.57 -14.92 9.64
N LYS A 86 7.86 -16.22 9.80
CA LYS A 86 9.08 -16.85 9.26
C LYS A 86 9.00 -17.04 7.75
N ALA A 87 7.79 -17.22 7.22
CA ALA A 87 7.53 -17.29 5.79
C ALA A 87 6.12 -16.77 5.45
N LEU A 88 5.99 -16.29 4.22
CA LEU A 88 4.76 -15.83 3.59
C LEU A 88 4.47 -16.69 2.37
N ILE A 89 3.22 -17.13 2.24
CA ILE A 89 2.72 -17.88 1.10
C ILE A 89 1.57 -17.09 0.50
N PHE A 90 1.68 -16.73 -0.79
CA PHE A 90 0.65 -16.00 -1.50
C PHE A 90 0.03 -16.84 -2.63
N GLN A 91 -1.24 -16.58 -2.95
CA GLN A 91 -1.93 -17.18 -4.10
C GLN A 91 -1.59 -16.47 -5.42
N ARG A 92 -1.25 -15.19 -5.33
CA ARG A 92 -0.91 -14.35 -6.47
C ARG A 92 0.32 -13.52 -6.17
N ARG A 93 0.86 -12.90 -7.22
CA ARG A 93 1.96 -11.95 -7.07
C ARG A 93 1.56 -10.84 -6.10
N GLU A 94 2.35 -10.66 -5.06
CA GLU A 94 2.14 -9.64 -4.03
C GLU A 94 3.36 -8.73 -4.03
N GLU A 95 3.17 -7.47 -4.40
CA GLU A 95 4.28 -6.54 -4.65
C GLU A 95 4.63 -5.70 -3.42
N ILE A 96 3.67 -5.41 -2.54
CA ILE A 96 3.82 -4.44 -1.45
C ILE A 96 4.51 -5.08 -0.24
N ILE A 97 3.96 -6.17 0.26
CA ILE A 97 4.50 -6.91 1.41
C ILE A 97 5.83 -7.53 1.05
N THR A 98 5.96 -8.12 -0.15
CA THR A 98 7.23 -8.69 -0.63
C THR A 98 8.34 -7.65 -0.69
N LEU A 99 8.06 -6.42 -1.16
CA LEU A 99 9.05 -5.34 -1.12
C LEU A 99 9.53 -5.05 0.31
N GLY A 100 8.63 -5.06 1.30
CA GLY A 100 8.99 -4.90 2.71
C GLY A 100 10.02 -5.92 3.18
N VAL A 101 9.85 -7.18 2.76
CA VAL A 101 10.81 -8.26 3.03
C VAL A 101 12.13 -8.04 2.30
N MET A 102 12.11 -7.72 1.00
CA MET A 102 13.32 -7.44 0.20
C MET A 102 14.15 -6.29 0.80
N VAL A 103 13.48 -5.23 1.25
CA VAL A 103 14.14 -4.09 1.90
C VAL A 103 14.76 -4.51 3.24
N ALA A 104 14.04 -5.29 4.06
CA ALA A 104 14.57 -5.81 5.31
C ALA A 104 15.83 -6.68 5.08
N GLU A 105 15.81 -7.51 4.04
CA GLU A 105 16.90 -8.41 3.67
C GLU A 105 18.14 -7.62 3.24
N GLU A 106 18.00 -6.75 2.24
CA GLU A 106 19.12 -6.04 1.62
C GLU A 106 19.70 -4.94 2.52
N LEU A 107 18.86 -4.24 3.31
CA LEU A 107 19.33 -3.14 4.15
C LEU A 107 19.71 -3.58 5.55
N PHE A 108 19.07 -4.63 6.09
CA PHE A 108 19.21 -4.97 7.51
C PHE A 108 19.58 -6.42 7.77
N ASN A 109 19.78 -7.23 6.71
CA ASN A 109 20.15 -8.64 6.83
C ASN A 109 19.17 -9.44 7.72
N LYS A 110 17.89 -9.08 7.64
CA LYS A 110 16.77 -9.77 8.29
C LYS A 110 15.73 -10.07 7.24
N THR A 111 15.22 -11.30 7.19
CA THR A 111 14.38 -11.74 6.07
C THR A 111 13.30 -12.72 6.54
N ALA A 112 12.37 -13.01 5.64
CA ALA A 112 11.38 -14.07 5.74
C ALA A 112 11.25 -14.70 4.34
N ALA A 113 11.01 -16.01 4.24
CA ALA A 113 10.81 -16.62 2.93
C ALA A 113 9.49 -16.15 2.31
N VAL A 114 9.45 -15.88 1.01
CA VAL A 114 8.22 -15.48 0.30
C VAL A 114 8.03 -16.38 -0.92
N VAL A 115 6.93 -17.11 -0.96
CA VAL A 115 6.58 -18.02 -2.05
C VAL A 115 5.19 -17.70 -2.60
N THR A 116 5.08 -17.57 -3.92
CA THR A 116 3.78 -17.52 -4.59
C THR A 116 3.44 -18.87 -5.20
N LEU A 117 2.32 -19.45 -4.79
CA LEU A 117 1.76 -20.68 -5.35
C LEU A 117 0.70 -20.35 -6.39
N ASN A 118 0.44 -21.29 -7.32
CA ASN A 118 -0.72 -21.19 -8.18
C ASN A 118 -2.03 -21.38 -7.36
N PRO A 119 -3.20 -20.95 -7.87
CA PRO A 119 -4.46 -21.05 -7.13
C PRO A 119 -4.83 -22.45 -6.63
N VAL A 120 -4.53 -23.49 -7.39
CA VAL A 120 -4.87 -24.88 -7.05
C VAL A 120 -4.04 -25.37 -5.86
N ASP A 121 -2.73 -25.08 -5.88
CA ASP A 121 -1.82 -25.44 -4.80
C ASP A 121 -2.06 -24.57 -3.56
N PHE A 122 -2.37 -23.29 -3.74
CA PHE A 122 -2.72 -22.41 -2.62
C PHE A 122 -3.97 -22.89 -1.89
N CYS A 123 -5.02 -23.31 -2.60
CA CYS A 123 -6.21 -23.90 -1.97
C CYS A 123 -5.87 -25.13 -1.11
N GLN A 124 -4.90 -25.95 -1.54
CA GLN A 124 -4.45 -27.10 -0.75
C GLN A 124 -3.72 -26.68 0.53
N VAL A 125 -2.96 -25.58 0.50
CA VAL A 125 -2.28 -25.04 1.70
C VAL A 125 -3.29 -24.59 2.76
N LEU A 126 -4.46 -24.09 2.36
CA LEU A 126 -5.51 -23.68 3.31
C LEU A 126 -5.99 -24.86 4.19
N ASP A 127 -6.00 -26.08 3.66
CA ASP A 127 -6.34 -27.31 4.41
C ASP A 127 -5.27 -27.70 5.46
N TRP A 128 -4.15 -26.99 5.49
CA TRP A 128 -3.06 -27.21 6.44
C TRP A 128 -3.08 -26.22 7.61
N ASN A 129 -4.10 -25.37 7.72
CA ASN A 129 -4.20 -24.38 8.81
C ASN A 129 -3.98 -25.03 10.19
N GLY A 130 -3.12 -24.41 11.01
CA GLY A 130 -2.75 -24.91 12.33
C GLY A 130 -1.74 -26.07 12.35
N LYS A 131 -1.36 -26.65 11.21
CA LYS A 131 -0.28 -27.66 11.11
C LYS A 131 1.09 -26.98 11.04
N THR A 132 2.14 -27.76 11.32
CA THR A 132 3.51 -27.32 10.99
C THR A 132 3.71 -27.46 9.49
N VAL A 133 4.12 -26.37 8.85
CA VAL A 133 4.44 -26.31 7.42
C VAL A 133 5.90 -25.95 7.26
N HIS A 134 6.52 -26.47 6.21
CA HIS A 134 7.93 -26.30 5.87
C HIS A 134 8.04 -25.57 4.53
N VAL A 135 8.86 -24.52 4.49
CA VAL A 135 9.19 -23.77 3.29
C VAL A 135 10.70 -23.88 3.05
N LEU A 136 11.11 -24.22 1.82
CA LEU A 136 12.51 -24.24 1.40
C LEU A 136 12.62 -23.79 -0.05
N GLY A 137 13.14 -22.57 -0.27
CA GLY A 137 13.14 -21.93 -1.58
C GLY A 137 11.71 -21.85 -2.12
N GLY A 138 11.47 -22.39 -3.31
CA GLY A 138 10.12 -22.45 -3.91
C GLY A 138 9.25 -23.63 -3.44
N GLN A 139 9.69 -24.44 -2.48
CA GLN A 139 8.95 -25.64 -2.03
C GLN A 139 8.16 -25.36 -0.75
N VAL A 140 6.92 -25.84 -0.68
CA VAL A 140 6.04 -25.78 0.49
C VAL A 140 5.53 -27.19 0.79
N SER A 141 5.63 -27.65 2.05
CA SER A 141 5.21 -29.01 2.42
C SER A 141 4.62 -29.11 3.83
N ASP A 142 3.71 -30.05 4.02
CA ASP A 142 3.17 -30.47 5.32
C ASP A 142 4.03 -31.51 6.04
N ALA A 143 5.19 -31.86 5.48
CA ALA A 143 6.20 -32.72 6.07
C ALA A 143 7.60 -32.08 5.97
N PRO A 144 8.57 -32.49 6.81
CA PRO A 144 9.92 -31.95 6.77
C PRO A 144 10.56 -32.09 5.38
N LEU A 145 11.08 -30.99 4.85
CA LEU A 145 11.83 -30.96 3.62
C LEU A 145 13.29 -31.37 3.91
N ASN A 146 13.85 -32.26 3.10
CA ASN A 146 15.25 -32.67 3.22
C ASN A 146 16.16 -31.50 2.83
N ASP A 147 16.77 -30.88 3.83
CA ASP A 147 17.83 -29.90 3.65
C ASP A 147 19.16 -30.65 3.40
N SER A 148 19.40 -31.07 2.15
CA SER A 148 20.72 -31.58 1.76
C SER A 148 21.81 -30.50 1.83
N THR A 149 21.43 -29.27 2.19
CA THR A 149 22.25 -28.08 2.35
C THR A 149 22.37 -27.59 3.79
N ALA A 150 21.95 -28.36 4.82
CA ALA A 150 21.96 -27.97 6.24
C ALA A 150 23.34 -27.60 6.83
N ASN A 151 24.43 -27.70 6.05
CA ASN A 151 25.78 -27.27 6.37
C ASN A 151 26.31 -26.12 5.49
N LYS A 152 25.47 -25.47 4.67
CA LYS A 152 25.82 -24.25 3.94
C LYS A 152 25.11 -23.08 4.60
N ALA A 153 25.87 -22.01 4.83
CA ALA A 153 25.33 -20.72 5.23
C ALA A 153 24.10 -20.37 4.38
N VAL A 154 23.08 -19.77 5.01
CA VAL A 154 21.87 -19.21 4.38
C VAL A 154 22.20 -18.78 2.95
N GLU A 155 21.65 -19.46 1.95
CA GLU A 155 21.90 -19.10 0.56
C GLU A 155 21.60 -17.61 0.38
N PRO A 156 22.46 -16.86 -0.33
CA PRO A 156 22.32 -15.42 -0.43
C PRO A 156 20.96 -15.03 -1.02
N ALA A 157 20.57 -13.78 -0.76
CA ALA A 157 19.51 -13.10 -1.50
C ALA A 157 19.63 -13.41 -3.01
N ILE A 158 18.49 -13.58 -3.68
CA ILE A 158 18.38 -13.92 -5.10
C ILE A 158 19.51 -13.29 -5.91
N ASP A 159 20.29 -14.13 -6.63
CA ASP A 159 21.34 -13.65 -7.50
C ASP A 159 20.72 -12.90 -8.68
N ILE A 160 20.79 -11.57 -8.62
CA ILE A 160 20.24 -10.67 -9.63
C ILE A 160 20.81 -10.93 -11.03
N ASN A 161 21.97 -11.57 -11.14
CA ASN A 161 22.58 -11.91 -12.43
C ASN A 161 21.86 -13.06 -13.14
N THR A 162 21.04 -13.83 -12.41
CA THR A 162 20.22 -14.91 -12.98
C THR A 162 18.85 -14.42 -13.47
N LEU A 163 18.52 -13.15 -13.21
CA LEU A 163 17.23 -12.57 -13.57
C LEU A 163 17.23 -12.09 -15.03
N GLU A 164 16.06 -12.13 -15.67
CA GLU A 164 15.94 -11.86 -17.12
C GLU A 164 15.86 -10.37 -17.47
N THR A 165 15.71 -9.48 -16.48
CA THR A 165 15.60 -8.04 -16.70
C THR A 165 16.85 -7.48 -17.37
N ARG A 166 16.68 -6.88 -18.55
CA ARG A 166 17.78 -6.24 -19.28
C ARG A 166 18.26 -4.98 -18.58
N LEU A 167 19.56 -4.92 -18.34
CA LEU A 167 20.25 -3.78 -17.72
C LEU A 167 21.00 -2.96 -18.77
N SER A 168 20.94 -1.64 -18.62
CA SER A 168 21.79 -0.70 -19.37
C SER A 168 23.22 -0.66 -18.80
N ASP A 169 24.14 -0.01 -19.50
CA ASP A 169 25.50 0.18 -18.99
C ASP A 169 25.54 1.07 -17.74
N THR A 170 24.62 2.04 -17.65
CA THR A 170 24.44 2.86 -16.45
C THR A 170 23.97 2.01 -15.27
N ASP A 171 23.05 1.07 -15.49
CA ASP A 171 22.58 0.15 -14.45
C ASP A 171 23.74 -0.73 -13.94
N ARG A 172 24.55 -1.29 -14.85
CA ARG A 172 25.72 -2.11 -14.50
C ARG A 172 26.76 -1.29 -13.72
N ALA A 173 27.08 -0.08 -14.19
CA ALA A 173 28.02 0.79 -13.49
C ALA A 173 27.55 1.13 -12.06
N MET A 174 26.25 1.33 -11.86
CA MET A 174 25.67 1.56 -10.54
C MET A 174 25.75 0.31 -9.65
N LEU A 175 25.55 -0.89 -10.20
CA LEU A 175 25.79 -2.16 -9.49
C LEU A 175 27.26 -2.34 -9.09
N ASP A 176 28.19 -1.83 -9.90
CA ASP A 176 29.63 -1.81 -9.62
C ASP A 176 30.04 -0.70 -8.63
N GLY A 177 29.09 0.12 -8.16
CA GLY A 177 29.29 1.12 -7.11
C GLY A 177 29.25 2.59 -7.57
N ALA A 178 28.97 2.86 -8.85
CA ALA A 178 28.66 4.23 -9.28
C ALA A 178 27.46 4.77 -8.48
N ASN A 179 27.49 6.07 -8.15
CA ASN A 179 26.48 6.76 -7.33
C ASN A 179 26.39 6.30 -5.86
N GLY A 180 27.29 5.43 -5.40
CA GLY A 180 27.44 5.05 -4.00
C GLY A 180 26.56 3.89 -3.54
N GLU A 181 26.78 3.45 -2.31
CA GLU A 181 26.20 2.21 -1.77
C GLU A 181 24.67 2.24 -1.69
N ALA A 182 24.09 3.38 -1.33
CA ALA A 182 22.64 3.54 -1.28
C ALA A 182 21.99 3.31 -2.65
N ALA A 183 22.58 3.85 -3.73
CA ALA A 183 22.08 3.68 -5.10
C ALA A 183 22.25 2.24 -5.56
N ARG A 184 23.41 1.63 -5.28
CA ARG A 184 23.71 0.23 -5.61
C ARG A 184 22.68 -0.74 -5.01
N ILE A 185 22.45 -0.66 -3.69
CA ILE A 185 21.46 -1.52 -3.01
C ILE A 185 20.04 -1.21 -3.49
N SER A 186 19.71 0.06 -3.71
CA SER A 186 18.40 0.44 -4.27
C SER A 186 18.15 -0.18 -5.64
N LEU A 187 19.16 -0.18 -6.51
CA LEU A 187 19.06 -0.77 -7.83
C LEU A 187 18.90 -2.30 -7.77
N LYS A 188 19.59 -2.98 -6.85
CA LYS A 188 19.38 -4.42 -6.61
C LYS A 188 17.92 -4.74 -6.31
N ILE A 189 17.30 -4.00 -5.40
CA ILE A 189 15.88 -4.18 -5.04
C ILE A 189 14.99 -3.86 -6.25
N ILE A 190 15.28 -2.79 -7.01
CA ILE A 190 14.53 -2.44 -8.23
C ILE A 190 14.58 -3.56 -9.27
N ILE A 191 15.73 -4.22 -9.46
CA ILE A 191 15.88 -5.35 -10.39
C ILE A 191 15.04 -6.54 -9.93
N ARG A 192 15.06 -6.87 -8.63
CA ARG A 192 14.21 -7.93 -8.06
C ARG A 192 12.72 -7.61 -8.21
N MET A 193 12.33 -6.35 -8.01
CA MET A 193 10.97 -5.88 -8.27
C MET A 193 10.63 -5.97 -9.76
N ALA A 194 11.55 -5.64 -10.65
CA ALA A 194 11.35 -5.75 -12.09
C ALA A 194 11.09 -7.20 -12.52
N ASP A 195 11.89 -8.14 -12.03
CA ASP A 195 11.68 -9.57 -12.27
C ASP A 195 10.30 -10.02 -11.76
N MET A 196 9.97 -9.71 -10.50
CA MET A 196 8.66 -10.02 -9.93
C MET A 196 7.51 -9.44 -10.78
N MET A 197 7.65 -8.19 -11.21
CA MET A 197 6.65 -7.51 -12.04
C MET A 197 6.57 -8.05 -13.48
N GLY A 198 7.51 -8.91 -13.91
CA GLY A 198 7.65 -9.38 -15.28
C GLY A 198 8.15 -8.28 -16.23
N ALA A 199 8.88 -7.31 -15.70
CA ALA A 199 9.44 -6.20 -16.48
C ALA A 199 10.70 -6.66 -17.23
N PRO A 200 10.69 -6.63 -18.58
CA PRO A 200 11.83 -7.10 -19.37
C PRO A 200 13.02 -6.13 -19.32
N GLU A 201 12.81 -4.89 -18.87
CA GLU A 201 13.82 -3.84 -18.76
C GLU A 201 13.42 -2.79 -17.72
N LEU A 202 14.39 -1.97 -17.32
CA LEU A 202 14.17 -0.77 -16.51
C LEU A 202 13.99 0.46 -17.41
N MET A 203 13.23 1.45 -16.93
CA MET A 203 13.04 2.74 -17.58
C MET A 203 13.62 3.89 -16.74
N ASP A 204 14.00 4.96 -17.43
CA ASP A 204 14.37 6.23 -16.80
C ASP A 204 13.15 6.94 -16.24
N VAL A 205 13.31 7.58 -15.08
CA VAL A 205 12.30 8.48 -14.52
C VAL A 205 12.83 9.92 -14.51
N SER A 206 11.93 10.89 -14.72
CA SER A 206 12.28 12.31 -14.70
C SER A 206 11.98 12.99 -13.36
N GLN A 207 11.18 12.34 -12.52
CA GLN A 207 10.81 12.77 -11.18
C GLN A 207 10.30 11.57 -10.38
N ALA A 208 10.34 11.68 -9.06
CA ALA A 208 9.83 10.66 -8.15
C ALA A 208 9.02 11.27 -7.01
N HIS A 209 8.14 10.46 -6.44
CA HIS A 209 7.49 10.74 -5.17
C HIS A 209 7.86 9.62 -4.20
N ALA A 210 8.39 9.98 -3.04
CA ALA A 210 8.74 9.04 -1.98
C ALA A 210 7.80 9.27 -0.80
N ASP A 211 7.15 8.21 -0.35
CA ASP A 211 6.37 8.29 0.87
C ASP A 211 7.34 8.27 2.07
N ALA A 212 7.46 9.40 2.77
CA ALA A 212 8.34 9.57 3.92
C ALA A 212 7.54 9.58 5.24
N ALA A 213 6.37 8.94 5.26
CA ALA A 213 5.59 8.79 6.48
C ALA A 213 6.21 7.76 7.44
N TRP A 214 6.03 8.02 8.72
CA TRP A 214 6.44 7.20 9.85
C TRP A 214 5.36 6.16 10.17
N TYR A 215 5.77 4.91 10.27
CA TYR A 215 4.94 3.76 10.63
C TYR A 215 5.49 3.00 11.84
N GLY A 216 6.69 3.37 12.27
CA GLY A 216 7.46 2.76 13.36
C GLY A 216 8.94 3.15 13.26
N PRO A 217 9.75 2.75 14.26
CA PRO A 217 11.20 2.96 14.25
C PRO A 217 11.93 2.47 12.99
N GLY A 218 11.44 1.41 12.35
CA GLY A 218 11.96 0.86 11.09
C GLY A 218 11.86 1.83 9.91
N SER A 219 10.83 2.69 9.86
CA SER A 219 10.73 3.76 8.84
C SER A 219 11.90 4.73 8.98
N VAL A 220 12.23 5.11 10.22
CA VAL A 220 13.35 5.99 10.53
C VAL A 220 14.67 5.31 10.19
N ALA A 221 14.83 4.04 10.58
CA ALA A 221 16.02 3.25 10.30
C ALA A 221 16.28 3.11 8.79
N PHE A 222 15.24 2.94 7.98
CA PHE A 222 15.33 2.92 6.52
C PHE A 222 15.93 4.23 5.98
N GLY A 223 15.32 5.37 6.31
CA GLY A 223 15.80 6.68 5.85
C GLY A 223 17.22 7.00 6.35
N GLN A 224 17.51 6.70 7.61
CA GLN A 224 18.84 6.90 8.20
C GLN A 224 19.90 6.01 7.56
N ARG A 225 19.59 4.75 7.24
CA ARG A 225 20.54 3.84 6.60
C ARG A 225 20.93 4.33 5.21
N LEU A 226 19.95 4.68 4.39
CA LEU A 226 20.19 5.22 3.05
C LEU A 226 21.02 6.51 3.10
N ARG A 227 20.72 7.41 4.05
CA ARG A 227 21.51 8.61 4.30
C ARG A 227 22.94 8.30 4.76
N ALA A 228 23.12 7.35 5.66
CA ALA A 228 24.43 6.96 6.18
C ALA A 228 25.33 6.35 5.09
N TRP A 229 24.74 5.67 4.11
CA TRP A 229 25.40 5.21 2.89
C TRP A 229 25.64 6.32 1.85
N GLY A 230 25.43 7.57 2.21
CA GLY A 230 25.69 8.73 1.35
C GLY A 230 24.66 8.92 0.25
N GLY A 231 23.44 8.41 0.42
CA GLY A 231 22.36 8.49 -0.56
C GLY A 231 22.13 9.92 -1.08
N ARG A 232 21.95 10.03 -2.39
CA ARG A 232 21.60 11.28 -3.08
C ARG A 232 20.52 10.98 -4.10
N LEU A 233 19.41 11.70 -4.03
CA LEU A 233 18.31 11.53 -4.98
C LEU A 233 18.76 12.10 -6.33
N LEU A 234 18.74 11.27 -7.38
CA LEU A 234 19.23 11.59 -8.72
C LEU A 234 18.21 12.35 -9.55
N VAL A 235 16.94 12.31 -9.16
CA VAL A 235 15.82 13.00 -9.82
C VAL A 235 15.08 13.92 -8.87
N PRO A 236 14.42 14.99 -9.35
CA PRO A 236 13.53 15.81 -8.55
C PRO A 236 12.54 14.94 -7.78
N THR A 237 12.62 15.00 -6.45
CA THR A 237 11.84 14.11 -5.58
C THR A 237 11.03 14.90 -4.58
N THR A 238 9.74 14.57 -4.51
CA THR A 238 8.83 15.10 -3.50
C THR A 238 8.54 14.05 -2.43
N ILE A 239 8.20 14.50 -1.22
CA ILE A 239 7.74 13.63 -0.13
C ILE A 239 6.36 14.04 0.38
N ASN A 240 5.64 13.06 0.92
CA ASN A 240 4.32 13.24 1.54
C ASN A 240 4.31 14.31 2.65
N SER A 241 3.12 14.85 2.94
CA SER A 241 2.85 15.47 4.22
C SER A 241 3.11 14.41 5.30
N LEU A 242 4.14 14.60 6.11
CA LEU A 242 4.49 13.70 7.19
C LEU A 242 3.32 13.53 8.17
N ASN A 243 3.40 12.54 9.05
CA ASN A 243 2.36 12.26 10.06
C ASN A 243 2.11 13.43 11.02
N VAL A 244 2.99 14.43 11.03
CA VAL A 244 2.91 15.59 11.90
C VAL A 244 3.17 16.87 11.12
N ASP A 245 2.54 17.99 11.52
CA ASP A 245 2.96 19.30 11.05
C ASP A 245 4.29 19.67 11.71
N GLN A 246 5.39 19.58 10.96
CA GLN A 246 6.75 19.92 11.42
C GLN A 246 6.84 21.28 12.14
N LYS A 247 5.98 22.24 11.80
CA LYS A 247 6.00 23.58 12.41
C LYS A 247 5.16 23.68 13.68
N ARG A 248 4.18 22.80 13.86
CA ARG A 248 3.11 22.97 14.87
C ARG A 248 2.89 21.77 15.77
N TRP A 249 3.49 20.60 15.50
CA TRP A 249 3.17 19.37 16.22
C TRP A 249 3.31 19.50 17.74
N ARG A 250 4.31 20.27 18.22
CA ARG A 250 4.48 20.58 19.65
C ARG A 250 3.29 21.37 20.21
N ALA A 251 2.84 22.40 19.51
CA ALA A 251 1.68 23.21 19.88
C ALA A 251 0.35 22.45 19.74
N LEU A 252 0.31 21.44 18.87
CA LEU A 252 -0.83 20.53 18.69
C LEU A 252 -0.86 19.39 19.74
N GLY A 253 0.07 19.40 20.71
CA GLY A 253 0.10 18.40 21.78
C GLY A 253 0.54 17.00 21.32
N VAL A 254 1.17 16.88 20.16
CA VAL A 254 1.69 15.59 19.68
C VAL A 254 2.82 15.11 20.58
N ASN A 255 2.81 13.81 20.91
CA ASN A 255 3.85 13.18 21.74
C ASN A 255 5.26 13.47 21.20
N ALA A 256 6.17 13.85 22.10
CA ALA A 256 7.51 14.34 21.73
C ALA A 256 8.40 13.29 21.06
N GLU A 257 8.30 12.03 21.47
CA GLU A 257 9.06 10.93 20.87
C GLU A 257 8.60 10.69 19.43
N PHE A 258 7.28 10.58 19.23
CA PHE A 258 6.68 10.39 17.91
C PHE A 258 6.94 11.59 16.98
N GLY A 259 6.75 12.82 17.46
CA GLY A 259 7.00 14.03 16.68
C GLY A 259 8.46 14.17 16.27
N SER A 260 9.39 13.87 17.18
CA SER A 260 10.83 13.90 16.88
C SER A 260 11.24 12.82 15.88
N ALA A 261 10.71 11.61 16.00
CA ALA A 261 10.97 10.54 15.04
C ALA A 261 10.48 10.88 13.62
N CYS A 262 9.32 11.53 13.50
CA CYS A 262 8.83 12.04 12.21
C CYS A 262 9.76 13.12 11.63
N ASP A 263 10.23 14.06 12.46
CA ASP A 263 11.18 15.10 12.05
C ASP A 263 12.52 14.50 11.61
N GLU A 264 13.02 13.48 12.29
CA GLU A 264 14.26 12.77 11.94
C GLU A 264 14.16 12.05 10.59
N LEU A 265 13.07 11.33 10.36
CA LEU A 265 12.81 10.67 9.08
C LEU A 265 12.78 11.70 7.94
N ALA A 266 12.05 12.78 8.13
CA ALA A 266 11.96 13.84 7.13
C ALA A 266 13.31 14.50 6.87
N LYS A 267 14.08 14.78 7.92
CA LYS A 267 15.45 15.29 7.80
C LYS A 267 16.33 14.34 6.99
N ALA A 268 16.20 13.03 7.20
CA ALA A 268 16.98 12.06 6.43
C ALA A 268 16.71 12.18 4.92
N PHE A 269 15.45 12.29 4.52
CA PHE A 269 15.07 12.49 3.11
C PHE A 269 15.49 13.85 2.54
N VAL A 270 15.32 14.93 3.32
CA VAL A 270 15.75 16.28 2.91
C VAL A 270 17.26 16.35 2.73
N ASP A 271 18.04 15.74 3.62
CA ASP A 271 19.50 15.69 3.53
C ASP A 271 19.96 14.91 2.28
N MET A 272 19.15 13.97 1.76
CA MET A 272 19.39 13.27 0.48
C MET A 272 18.94 14.07 -0.76
N GLY A 273 18.18 15.16 -0.59
CA GLY A 273 17.75 16.06 -1.68
C GLY A 273 16.23 16.17 -1.91
N ALA A 274 15.40 15.59 -1.04
CA ALA A 274 13.95 15.65 -1.18
C ALA A 274 13.37 17.04 -0.87
N ARG A 275 12.18 17.33 -1.42
CA ARG A 275 11.41 18.55 -1.14
C ARG A 275 10.01 18.21 -0.66
N PHE A 276 9.46 19.01 0.25
CA PHE A 276 8.06 18.90 0.65
C PHE A 276 7.13 19.34 -0.48
N HIS A 277 6.06 18.58 -0.75
CA HIS A 277 4.98 19.01 -1.62
C HIS A 277 3.64 18.98 -0.88
N SER A 278 2.76 19.95 -1.18
CA SER A 278 1.38 19.96 -0.67
C SER A 278 0.50 19.16 -1.64
N PRO A 279 -0.06 18.00 -1.27
CA PRO A 279 -0.64 17.02 -2.21
C PRO A 279 -2.05 17.38 -2.72
N ALA A 280 -2.33 18.65 -2.99
CA ALA A 280 -3.72 19.12 -3.18
C ALA A 280 -4.13 19.43 -4.63
N ARG A 281 -3.32 19.19 -5.67
CA ARG A 281 -3.77 19.53 -7.05
C ARG A 281 -3.51 18.52 -8.16
N HIS A 282 -2.58 17.56 -8.03
CA HIS A 282 -2.16 16.77 -9.21
C HIS A 282 -1.97 15.27 -8.99
N THR A 283 -1.99 14.78 -7.74
CA THR A 283 -1.64 13.38 -7.43
C THR A 283 -2.77 12.40 -7.70
N TYR A 284 -4.03 12.76 -7.41
CA TYR A 284 -5.15 11.81 -7.46
C TYR A 284 -5.77 11.57 -8.85
N LEU A 285 -5.47 12.43 -9.83
CA LEU A 285 -6.08 12.39 -11.18
C LEU A 285 -5.09 12.09 -12.30
N ARG A 286 -3.78 12.05 -12.03
CA ARG A 286 -2.72 11.90 -13.05
C ARG A 286 -1.64 10.88 -12.72
N LEU A 287 -1.54 10.44 -11.46
CA LEU A 287 -0.57 9.42 -11.07
C LEU A 287 -1.32 8.14 -10.72
N PRO A 288 -0.81 6.97 -11.12
CA PRO A 288 -1.42 5.70 -10.74
C PRO A 288 -1.47 5.58 -9.21
N LEU A 289 -2.61 5.17 -8.67
CA LEU A 289 -2.82 4.89 -7.24
C LEU A 289 -1.79 3.87 -6.70
N SER A 290 -1.25 2.99 -7.55
CA SER A 290 -0.20 2.02 -7.19
C SER A 290 1.24 2.51 -7.36
N SER A 291 1.48 3.69 -7.95
CA SER A 291 2.82 4.09 -8.40
C SER A 291 3.82 4.44 -7.29
N VAL A 292 3.43 4.34 -6.02
CA VAL A 292 4.34 4.54 -4.90
C VAL A 292 4.11 3.47 -3.84
N ILE A 293 4.63 2.25 -4.08
CA ILE A 293 5.01 1.42 -2.93
C ILE A 293 6.07 2.22 -2.17
N GLN A 294 5.84 2.52 -0.89
CA GLN A 294 6.50 3.60 -0.16
C GLN A 294 8.02 3.59 -0.31
N SER A 295 8.64 2.45 0.02
CA SER A 295 10.08 2.27 -0.10
C SER A 295 10.54 2.35 -1.55
N LEU A 296 9.77 1.79 -2.50
CA LEU A 296 10.14 1.76 -3.92
C LEU A 296 10.29 3.17 -4.50
N GLY A 297 9.42 4.12 -4.13
CA GLY A 297 9.55 5.51 -4.58
C GLY A 297 10.87 6.17 -4.17
N ALA A 298 11.36 5.88 -2.96
CA ALA A 298 12.66 6.34 -2.49
C ALA A 298 13.83 5.67 -3.23
N LEU A 299 13.73 4.36 -3.50
CA LEU A 299 14.75 3.61 -4.23
C LEU A 299 14.82 4.07 -5.70
N ILE A 300 13.66 4.31 -6.33
CA ILE A 300 13.56 4.89 -7.68
C ILE A 300 14.23 6.28 -7.68
N ALA A 301 13.98 7.11 -6.67
CA ALA A 301 14.58 8.43 -6.57
C ALA A 301 16.12 8.39 -6.44
N LEU A 302 16.66 7.40 -5.72
CA LEU A 302 18.10 7.19 -5.54
C LEU A 302 18.83 6.67 -6.79
N THR A 303 18.08 6.06 -7.73
CA THR A 303 18.67 5.44 -8.93
C THR A 303 18.29 6.19 -10.21
N GLY A 304 17.18 6.92 -10.23
CA GLY A 304 16.57 7.44 -11.45
C GLY A 304 15.96 6.35 -12.34
N ARG A 305 15.77 5.12 -11.80
CA ARG A 305 15.34 3.95 -12.56
C ARG A 305 14.10 3.33 -11.94
N ALA A 306 13.18 2.82 -12.77
CA ALA A 306 12.00 2.09 -12.33
C ALA A 306 11.77 0.85 -13.21
N PRO A 307 11.08 -0.20 -12.72
CA PRO A 307 10.63 -1.29 -13.57
C PRO A 307 9.70 -0.78 -14.68
N LYS A 308 9.96 -1.13 -15.94
CA LYS A 308 9.06 -0.82 -17.05
C LYS A 308 7.91 -1.83 -17.10
N ALA A 309 7.01 -1.74 -16.15
CA ALA A 309 5.87 -2.65 -16.00
C ALA A 309 4.67 -1.98 -15.34
N GLY A 310 3.58 -2.74 -15.22
CA GLY A 310 2.31 -2.25 -14.69
C GLY A 310 1.84 -1.02 -15.47
N VAL A 311 1.28 -0.07 -14.74
CA VAL A 311 0.74 1.20 -15.23
C VAL A 311 1.77 2.17 -15.83
N TYR A 312 3.07 1.85 -15.86
CA TYR A 312 4.03 2.62 -16.66
C TYR A 312 3.95 2.29 -18.16
N VAL A 313 3.29 1.19 -18.52
CA VAL A 313 3.06 0.74 -19.89
C VAL A 313 1.59 1.04 -20.24
N ASP A 314 1.35 1.74 -21.35
CA ASP A 314 0.01 2.24 -21.70
C ASP A 314 -0.99 1.10 -21.91
N GLU A 315 -0.57 -0.01 -22.53
CA GLU A 315 -1.41 -1.19 -22.75
C GLU A 315 -1.90 -1.83 -21.43
N ASN A 316 -1.10 -1.72 -20.37
CA ASN A 316 -1.44 -2.24 -19.04
C ASN A 316 -2.39 -1.30 -18.27
N ARG A 317 -2.68 -0.09 -18.77
CA ARG A 317 -3.67 0.82 -18.18
C ARG A 317 -5.10 0.55 -18.64
N LEU A 318 -5.27 -0.31 -19.65
CA LEU A 318 -6.58 -0.65 -20.19
C LEU A 318 -7.44 -1.35 -19.13
N ALA A 319 -8.74 -1.06 -19.16
CA ALA A 319 -9.70 -1.64 -18.24
C ALA A 319 -9.84 -3.15 -18.47
N SER A 320 -10.05 -3.88 -17.37
CA SER A 320 -10.27 -5.34 -17.37
C SER A 320 -11.62 -5.73 -16.75
N VAL A 321 -12.38 -4.76 -16.24
CA VAL A 321 -13.74 -4.94 -15.71
C VAL A 321 -14.57 -3.69 -15.97
N TRP A 322 -15.87 -3.85 -16.23
CA TRP A 322 -16.80 -2.77 -16.45
C TRP A 322 -17.79 -2.65 -15.28
N LEU A 323 -17.80 -1.50 -14.61
CA LEU A 323 -18.71 -1.20 -13.50
C LEU A 323 -19.77 -0.18 -13.97
N ARG A 324 -21.02 -0.62 -14.07
CA ARG A 324 -22.15 0.19 -14.53
C ARG A 324 -22.92 0.74 -13.35
N VAL A 325 -22.73 2.01 -13.03
CA VAL A 325 -23.32 2.63 -11.85
C VAL A 325 -24.66 3.26 -12.18
N THR A 326 -25.69 2.94 -11.41
CA THR A 326 -26.96 3.69 -11.39
C THR A 326 -27.04 4.48 -10.09
N PRO A 327 -26.67 5.77 -10.08
CA PRO A 327 -26.66 6.58 -8.86
C PRO A 327 -28.09 6.80 -8.33
N PRO A 328 -28.30 6.84 -7.00
CA PRO A 328 -29.59 7.20 -6.43
C PRO A 328 -29.93 8.68 -6.70
N ARG A 329 -31.20 9.06 -6.48
CA ARG A 329 -31.61 10.47 -6.54
C ARG A 329 -31.18 11.18 -5.26
N GLY A 330 -30.76 12.44 -5.37
CA GLY A 330 -30.45 13.29 -4.21
C GLY A 330 -29.16 12.88 -3.50
N ILE A 331 -28.09 12.60 -4.25
CA ILE A 331 -26.76 12.33 -3.69
C ILE A 331 -26.22 13.55 -2.93
N ASP A 332 -25.52 13.29 -1.83
CA ASP A 332 -24.72 14.25 -1.08
C ASP A 332 -23.24 13.84 -1.06
N ASP A 333 -22.44 14.45 -0.19
CA ASP A 333 -21.01 14.19 -0.06
C ASP A 333 -20.68 12.76 0.39
N SER A 334 -21.59 12.11 1.11
CA SER A 334 -21.43 10.74 1.62
C SER A 334 -21.47 9.67 0.52
N PHE A 335 -22.07 9.99 -0.64
CA PHE A 335 -22.19 9.07 -1.77
C PHE A 335 -20.82 8.63 -2.31
N TRP A 336 -19.88 9.56 -2.49
CA TRP A 336 -18.60 9.33 -3.15
C TRP A 336 -17.68 8.35 -2.42
N PRO A 337 -17.43 8.47 -1.10
CA PRO A 337 -16.61 7.49 -0.39
C PRO A 337 -17.27 6.10 -0.35
N ILE A 338 -18.61 6.02 -0.23
CA ILE A 338 -19.31 4.73 -0.22
C ILE A 338 -19.24 4.06 -1.59
N LEU A 339 -19.45 4.82 -2.66
CA LEU A 339 -19.29 4.35 -4.02
C LEU A 339 -17.84 3.87 -4.26
N GLY A 340 -16.84 4.68 -3.88
CA GLY A 340 -15.43 4.31 -3.98
C GLY A 340 -15.13 2.98 -3.30
N TYR A 341 -15.57 2.84 -2.04
CA TYR A 341 -15.39 1.60 -1.29
C TYR A 341 -16.08 0.40 -1.97
N ALA A 342 -17.32 0.57 -2.44
CA ALA A 342 -18.09 -0.47 -3.12
C ALA A 342 -17.41 -0.94 -4.41
N LEU A 343 -17.08 0.00 -5.29
CA LEU A 343 -16.47 -0.30 -6.58
C LEU A 343 -15.07 -0.89 -6.41
N GLY A 344 -14.31 -0.43 -5.40
CA GLY A 344 -13.01 -0.99 -5.09
C GLY A 344 -13.10 -2.47 -4.67
N ALA A 345 -14.07 -2.82 -3.83
CA ALA A 345 -14.27 -4.20 -3.41
C ALA A 345 -14.64 -5.12 -4.58
N ILE A 346 -15.40 -4.63 -5.57
CA ILE A 346 -15.76 -5.39 -6.79
C ILE A 346 -14.56 -5.49 -7.75
N ALA A 347 -13.82 -4.40 -7.92
CA ALA A 347 -12.67 -4.33 -8.82
C ALA A 347 -11.53 -5.25 -8.34
N MET A 348 -11.33 -5.35 -7.03
CA MET A 348 -10.22 -6.06 -6.39
C MET A 348 -8.85 -5.58 -6.90
N THR A 349 -8.22 -6.31 -7.83
CA THR A 349 -6.93 -5.97 -8.43
C THR A 349 -7.06 -5.46 -9.87
N ARG A 350 -8.27 -5.50 -10.44
CA ARG A 350 -8.55 -5.18 -11.85
C ARG A 350 -8.76 -3.69 -12.01
N ILE A 351 -8.22 -3.10 -13.07
CA ILE A 351 -8.50 -1.71 -13.44
C ILE A 351 -9.94 -1.63 -13.98
N PRO A 352 -10.86 -0.92 -13.32
CA PRO A 352 -12.22 -0.79 -13.81
C PRO A 352 -12.38 0.39 -14.77
N VAL A 353 -13.28 0.23 -15.74
CA VAL A 353 -13.97 1.35 -16.40
C VAL A 353 -15.35 1.52 -15.77
N ILE A 354 -15.68 2.75 -15.40
CA ILE A 354 -16.88 3.12 -14.65
C ILE A 354 -17.74 4.02 -15.54
N THR A 355 -19.00 3.64 -15.72
CA THR A 355 -20.01 4.39 -16.48
C THR A 355 -21.22 4.71 -15.62
N GLY A 356 -22.03 5.70 -16.02
CA GLY A 356 -23.25 6.12 -15.35
C GLY A 356 -23.08 7.30 -14.38
N LEU A 357 -21.88 7.88 -14.32
CA LEU A 357 -21.53 9.05 -13.50
C LEU A 357 -21.26 10.31 -14.33
N GLU A 358 -21.26 10.21 -15.66
CA GLU A 358 -20.76 11.21 -16.62
C GLU A 358 -21.42 12.59 -16.44
N ASN A 359 -22.67 12.59 -15.99
CA ASN A 359 -23.49 13.80 -15.86
C ASN A 359 -23.48 14.41 -14.45
N LEU A 360 -22.83 13.78 -13.46
CA LEU A 360 -22.87 14.20 -12.06
C LEU A 360 -21.94 15.39 -11.76
N LYS A 361 -20.99 15.71 -12.64
CA LYS A 361 -20.02 16.81 -12.49
C LYS A 361 -19.35 16.87 -11.10
N PRO A 362 -18.72 15.77 -10.64
CA PRO A 362 -17.99 15.76 -9.37
C PRO A 362 -16.93 16.86 -9.30
N ASN A 363 -16.76 17.45 -8.13
CA ASN A 363 -15.66 18.36 -7.83
C ASN A 363 -14.43 17.60 -7.30
N ASP A 364 -13.34 18.32 -7.03
CA ASP A 364 -12.09 17.74 -6.55
C ASP A 364 -12.26 16.98 -5.21
N ASP A 365 -13.09 17.47 -4.29
CA ASP A 365 -13.35 16.80 -3.02
C ASP A 365 -14.14 15.50 -3.20
N ASN A 366 -15.05 15.46 -4.17
CA ASN A 366 -15.77 14.24 -4.55
C ASN A 366 -14.82 13.18 -5.13
N PHE A 367 -13.95 13.55 -6.06
CA PHE A 367 -12.93 12.64 -6.59
C PHE A 367 -11.97 12.18 -5.50
N LYS A 368 -11.52 13.09 -4.64
CA LYS A 368 -10.65 12.77 -3.51
C LYS A 368 -11.28 11.74 -2.58
N ALA A 369 -12.55 11.93 -2.20
CA ALA A 369 -13.27 11.01 -1.33
C ALA A 369 -13.49 9.63 -1.98
N PHE A 370 -13.89 9.61 -3.26
CA PHE A 370 -14.01 8.38 -4.04
C PHE A 370 -12.67 7.63 -4.11
N SER A 371 -11.61 8.30 -4.55
CA SER A 371 -10.29 7.69 -4.78
C SER A 371 -9.70 7.13 -3.50
N ALA A 372 -9.83 7.86 -2.38
CA ALA A 372 -9.36 7.40 -1.08
C ALA A 372 -10.07 6.11 -0.64
N ALA A 373 -11.39 6.05 -0.78
CA ALA A 373 -12.16 4.89 -0.41
C ALA A 373 -11.94 3.70 -1.37
N PHE A 374 -11.84 3.95 -2.68
CA PHE A 374 -11.52 2.94 -3.69
C PHE A 374 -10.16 2.28 -3.44
N ALA A 375 -9.14 3.08 -3.13
CA ALA A 375 -7.81 2.56 -2.77
C ALA A 375 -7.81 1.82 -1.42
N THR A 376 -8.81 2.04 -0.56
CA THR A 376 -8.93 1.35 0.74
C THR A 376 -9.43 -0.09 0.57
N SER A 377 -10.39 -0.30 -0.33
CA SER A 377 -11.03 -1.61 -0.52
C SER A 377 -10.48 -2.43 -1.69
N SER A 378 -9.59 -1.86 -2.49
CA SER A 378 -9.00 -2.51 -3.66
C SER A 378 -7.47 -2.45 -3.63
N SER A 379 -6.84 -3.23 -4.51
CA SER A 379 -5.43 -3.08 -4.89
C SER A 379 -5.30 -2.72 -6.37
N ALA A 380 -6.38 -2.23 -6.98
CA ALA A 380 -6.38 -1.80 -8.37
C ALA A 380 -5.53 -0.52 -8.49
N PRO A 381 -4.60 -0.47 -9.46
CA PRO A 381 -3.62 0.60 -9.53
C PRO A 381 -4.18 1.92 -10.04
N MET A 382 -5.36 1.91 -10.64
CA MET A 382 -6.07 3.06 -11.17
C MET A 382 -7.51 2.65 -11.51
N PHE A 383 -8.32 3.62 -11.88
CA PHE A 383 -9.66 3.44 -12.43
C PHE A 383 -9.91 4.48 -13.53
N HIS A 384 -10.85 4.16 -14.41
CA HIS A 384 -11.34 5.06 -15.44
C HIS A 384 -12.79 5.42 -15.15
N MET A 385 -13.12 6.70 -15.08
CA MET A 385 -14.51 7.17 -15.10
C MET A 385 -14.76 7.87 -16.42
N VAL A 386 -15.68 7.35 -17.22
CA VAL A 386 -15.94 7.86 -18.56
C VAL A 386 -16.32 9.34 -18.51
N ASN A 387 -15.71 10.14 -19.39
CA ASN A 387 -15.84 11.60 -19.50
C ASN A 387 -15.50 12.39 -18.20
N LEU A 388 -14.83 11.75 -17.24
CA LEU A 388 -14.49 12.33 -15.94
C LEU A 388 -13.00 12.19 -15.64
N THR A 389 -12.37 11.06 -15.96
CA THR A 389 -10.92 10.88 -15.87
C THR A 389 -10.23 11.24 -17.19
N PRO A 390 -9.01 11.82 -17.16
CA PRO A 390 -8.34 12.30 -18.38
C PRO A 390 -8.12 11.26 -19.47
N GLU A 391 -7.81 10.01 -19.10
CA GLU A 391 -7.54 8.91 -20.05
C GLU A 391 -8.82 8.30 -20.65
N ALA A 392 -10.00 8.65 -20.13
CA ALA A 392 -11.28 8.03 -20.51
C ALA A 392 -12.29 9.03 -21.10
N PRO A 393 -11.97 9.77 -22.18
CA PRO A 393 -12.96 10.62 -22.84
C PRO A 393 -14.17 9.82 -23.34
N THR A 394 -13.98 8.56 -23.71
CA THR A 394 -15.05 7.62 -24.04
C THR A 394 -14.79 6.24 -23.42
N PHE A 395 -15.81 5.38 -23.38
CA PHE A 395 -15.67 4.00 -22.92
C PHE A 395 -14.62 3.23 -23.75
N GLU A 396 -14.66 3.38 -25.08
CA GLU A 396 -13.81 2.66 -26.02
C GLU A 396 -12.33 3.04 -25.88
N SER A 397 -12.03 4.28 -25.47
CA SER A 397 -10.65 4.78 -25.35
C SER A 397 -9.80 4.03 -24.32
N VAL A 398 -10.44 3.37 -23.35
CA VAL A 398 -9.78 2.66 -22.26
C VAL A 398 -10.09 1.16 -22.25
N CYS A 399 -10.81 0.67 -23.26
CA CYS A 399 -11.13 -0.75 -23.38
C CYS A 399 -10.15 -1.45 -24.35
N PRO A 400 -9.72 -2.68 -24.03
CA PRO A 400 -8.92 -3.47 -24.96
C PRO A 400 -9.72 -3.83 -26.22
N HIS A 401 -9.07 -3.68 -27.37
CA HIS A 401 -9.71 -3.93 -28.67
C HIS A 401 -10.10 -5.39 -28.81
N GLY A 402 -11.37 -5.65 -29.15
CA GLY A 402 -11.88 -7.00 -29.38
C GLY A 402 -12.09 -7.84 -28.11
N VAL A 403 -11.96 -7.25 -26.93
CA VAL A 403 -12.18 -7.93 -25.64
C VAL A 403 -13.51 -7.47 -25.05
N ILE A 404 -14.35 -8.43 -24.66
CA ILE A 404 -15.58 -8.15 -23.90
C ILE A 404 -15.22 -8.17 -22.42
N LEU A 405 -15.41 -7.04 -21.76
CA LEU A 405 -15.17 -6.93 -20.31
C LEU A 405 -16.29 -7.62 -19.53
N GLU A 406 -15.93 -8.29 -18.44
CA GLU A 406 -16.91 -8.70 -17.44
C GLU A 406 -17.59 -7.45 -16.86
N ALA A 407 -18.92 -7.45 -16.84
CA ALA A 407 -19.70 -6.29 -16.45
C ALA A 407 -20.49 -6.54 -15.15
N PHE A 408 -20.45 -5.57 -14.25
CA PHE A 408 -21.20 -5.58 -12.99
C PHE A 408 -22.10 -4.35 -12.91
N ASP A 409 -23.39 -4.57 -12.67
CA ASP A 409 -24.34 -3.51 -12.38
C ASP A 409 -24.30 -3.15 -10.90
N VAL A 410 -24.07 -1.87 -10.62
CA VAL A 410 -24.00 -1.34 -9.26
C VAL A 410 -25.11 -0.32 -9.09
N ASP A 411 -26.10 -0.68 -8.30
CA ASP A 411 -27.22 0.16 -7.92
C ASP A 411 -27.14 0.58 -6.45
N TRP A 412 -28.14 1.33 -5.99
CA TRP A 412 -28.20 1.83 -4.62
C TRP A 412 -28.22 0.73 -3.55
N LYS A 413 -28.70 -0.49 -3.86
CA LYS A 413 -28.77 -1.60 -2.89
C LYS A 413 -27.39 -2.11 -2.52
N HIS A 414 -26.45 -2.05 -3.47
CA HIS A 414 -25.06 -2.38 -3.20
C HIS A 414 -24.42 -1.38 -2.24
N LEU A 415 -24.86 -0.12 -2.27
CA LEU A 415 -24.35 0.95 -1.42
C LEU A 415 -24.98 0.92 -0.02
N GLU A 416 -26.25 0.52 0.10
CA GLU A 416 -27.00 0.44 1.36
C GLU A 416 -26.30 -0.48 2.39
N ALA A 417 -25.87 -1.68 1.97
CA ALA A 417 -25.18 -2.60 2.87
C ALA A 417 -23.85 -2.03 3.41
N ILE A 418 -23.13 -1.25 2.60
CA ILE A 418 -21.88 -0.59 3.00
C ILE A 418 -22.18 0.59 3.93
N TRP A 419 -23.23 1.35 3.63
CA TRP A 419 -23.73 2.41 4.51
C TRP A 419 -24.03 1.86 5.90
N ASP A 420 -24.82 0.80 6.00
CA ASP A 420 -25.19 0.18 7.27
C ASP A 420 -23.97 -0.38 8.01
N LYS A 421 -23.00 -0.93 7.27
CA LYS A 421 -21.75 -1.43 7.84
C LYS A 421 -20.93 -0.31 8.50
N PHE A 422 -20.78 0.83 7.84
CA PHE A 422 -20.05 1.96 8.41
C PHE A 422 -20.85 2.71 9.47
N ASN A 423 -22.19 2.61 9.41
CA ASN A 423 -23.10 3.19 10.37
C ASN A 423 -23.67 2.13 11.34
N HIS A 424 -22.87 1.14 11.73
CA HIS A 424 -23.23 0.12 12.74
C HIS A 424 -23.54 0.69 14.16
N GLY A 425 -23.72 2.01 14.30
CA GLY A 425 -24.02 2.78 15.50
C GLY A 425 -25.34 3.53 15.48
N SER A 426 -26.39 3.02 14.83
CA SER A 426 -27.75 3.61 14.84
C SER A 426 -28.43 3.66 16.23
N LYS A 427 -27.76 3.17 17.27
CA LYS A 427 -28.11 3.40 18.68
C LYS A 427 -27.10 4.39 19.28
N PRO A 428 -27.54 5.36 20.11
CA PRO A 428 -26.63 6.29 20.78
C PRO A 428 -25.50 5.54 21.49
N ARG A 429 -24.26 5.95 21.21
CA ARG A 429 -23.05 5.45 21.85
C ARG A 429 -22.19 6.64 22.26
N GLU A 430 -21.35 6.43 23.26
CA GLU A 430 -20.31 7.42 23.56
C GLU A 430 -19.31 7.45 22.39
N ILE A 431 -18.92 8.65 22.00
CA ILE A 431 -17.96 8.92 20.94
C ILE A 431 -16.74 9.54 21.62
N ASP A 432 -15.56 8.96 21.42
CA ASP A 432 -14.32 9.52 21.97
C ASP A 432 -13.62 10.48 20.99
N LEU A 433 -13.80 10.26 19.68
CA LEU A 433 -13.11 11.01 18.62
C LEU A 433 -14.01 11.19 17.38
N ILE A 434 -14.00 12.41 16.84
CA ILE A 434 -14.49 12.76 15.51
C ILE A 434 -13.27 13.23 14.71
N SER A 435 -12.96 12.58 13.60
CA SER A 435 -11.78 12.89 12.78
C SER A 435 -12.18 13.18 11.34
N PHE A 436 -11.74 14.32 10.82
CA PHE A 436 -11.90 14.75 9.44
C PHE A 436 -10.55 14.87 8.74
N GLY A 437 -10.53 14.71 7.42
CA GLY A 437 -9.34 14.98 6.62
C GLY A 437 -8.37 13.81 6.43
N ASN A 438 -8.89 12.59 6.29
CA ASN A 438 -8.13 11.43 5.81
C ASN A 438 -8.65 11.01 4.42
N PRO A 439 -8.16 11.60 3.31
CA PRO A 439 -7.02 12.53 3.19
C PRO A 439 -7.40 14.01 3.41
N HIS A 440 -6.41 14.91 3.35
CA HIS A 440 -6.51 16.32 3.77
C HIS A 440 -7.83 17.04 3.42
N PHE A 441 -8.40 17.68 4.44
CA PHE A 441 -9.61 18.48 4.34
C PHE A 441 -9.35 19.79 3.59
N SER A 442 -10.26 20.14 2.68
CA SER A 442 -10.23 21.35 1.87
C SER A 442 -10.81 22.53 2.65
N PHE A 443 -10.52 23.75 2.21
CA PHE A 443 -11.17 24.95 2.74
C PHE A 443 -12.71 24.87 2.64
N GLN A 444 -13.24 24.29 1.56
CA GLN A 444 -14.67 24.18 1.34
C GLN A 444 -15.31 23.17 2.31
N GLU A 445 -14.65 22.04 2.55
CA GLU A 445 -15.12 21.07 3.55
C GLU A 445 -15.06 21.66 4.97
N ILE A 446 -13.99 22.40 5.33
CA ILE A 446 -13.91 23.11 6.62
C ILE A 446 -15.09 24.07 6.79
N LYS A 447 -15.41 24.83 5.74
CA LYS A 447 -16.54 25.76 5.73
C LYS A 447 -17.88 25.06 5.98
N GLU A 448 -18.13 23.91 5.34
CA GLU A 448 -19.38 23.18 5.54
C GLU A 448 -19.49 22.58 6.95
N VAL A 449 -18.40 22.04 7.51
CA VAL A 449 -18.41 21.57 8.91
C VAL A 449 -18.62 22.74 9.88
N SER A 450 -17.99 23.90 9.64
CA SER A 450 -18.21 25.13 10.44
C SER A 450 -19.69 25.50 10.51
N LYS A 451 -20.38 25.48 9.35
CA LYS A 451 -21.82 25.73 9.26
C LYS A 451 -22.67 24.73 10.04
N LEU A 452 -22.30 23.45 10.01
CA LEU A 452 -23.03 22.40 10.74
C LEU A 452 -22.86 22.55 12.27
N CYS A 453 -21.71 23.07 12.70
CA CYS A 453 -21.35 23.27 14.10
C CYS A 453 -21.86 24.59 14.69
N GLN A 454 -22.37 25.53 13.89
CA GLN A 454 -22.78 26.86 14.38
C GLN A 454 -23.78 26.77 15.54
N GLY A 455 -23.45 27.46 16.64
CA GLY A 455 -24.27 27.49 17.85
C GLY A 455 -24.33 26.16 18.61
N ARG A 456 -23.46 25.19 18.28
CA ARG A 456 -23.36 23.91 18.97
C ARG A 456 -22.04 23.83 19.74
N THR A 457 -22.00 22.94 20.72
CA THR A 457 -20.78 22.67 21.50
C THR A 457 -20.62 21.16 21.62
N LYS A 458 -19.42 20.66 21.37
CA LYS A 458 -19.09 19.24 21.58
C LYS A 458 -19.08 18.91 23.08
N LYS A 459 -19.25 17.63 23.42
CA LYS A 459 -18.98 17.14 24.78
C LYS A 459 -17.50 17.37 25.13
N GLY A 460 -17.19 17.63 26.40
CA GLY A 460 -15.84 18.01 26.83
C GLY A 460 -14.77 16.94 26.56
N ASP A 461 -15.15 15.68 26.66
CA ASP A 461 -14.33 14.47 26.46
C ASP A 461 -14.23 14.01 25.00
N VAL A 462 -15.11 14.48 24.10
CA VAL A 462 -15.02 14.15 22.66
C VAL A 462 -13.90 14.95 22.01
N ALA A 463 -12.89 14.30 21.44
CA ALA A 463 -11.90 14.97 20.60
C ALA A 463 -12.49 15.25 19.20
N VAL A 464 -12.25 16.43 18.63
CA VAL A 464 -12.54 16.75 17.22
C VAL A 464 -11.23 17.13 16.55
N VAL A 465 -10.83 16.40 15.51
CA VAL A 465 -9.56 16.59 14.81
C VAL A 465 -9.83 16.83 13.34
N VAL A 466 -9.29 17.92 12.80
CA VAL A 466 -9.35 18.25 11.36
C VAL A 466 -7.94 18.28 10.79
N THR A 467 -7.64 17.34 9.89
CA THR A 467 -6.34 17.29 9.21
C THR A 467 -6.43 18.03 7.88
N CYS A 468 -5.75 19.17 7.75
CA CYS A 468 -5.75 19.97 6.52
C CYS A 468 -4.35 20.52 6.20
N GLY A 469 -4.14 20.95 4.96
CA GLY A 469 -2.89 21.59 4.56
C GLY A 469 -2.74 23.00 5.17
N ARG A 470 -1.51 23.46 5.43
CA ARG A 470 -1.26 24.78 6.04
C ARG A 470 -1.91 25.95 5.28
N ALA A 471 -1.95 25.87 3.95
CA ALA A 471 -2.62 26.88 3.12
C ALA A 471 -4.14 26.89 3.35
N GLN A 472 -4.77 25.71 3.44
CA GLN A 472 -6.20 25.58 3.72
C GLN A 472 -6.53 26.10 5.13
N TYR A 473 -5.71 25.74 6.13
CA TYR A 473 -5.82 26.26 7.50
C TYR A 473 -5.72 27.79 7.53
N GLY A 474 -4.75 28.38 6.81
CA GLY A 474 -4.57 29.82 6.74
C GLY A 474 -5.80 30.54 6.16
N LEU A 475 -6.36 30.02 5.07
CA LEU A 475 -7.59 30.55 4.47
C LEU A 475 -8.79 30.42 5.42
N ALA A 476 -8.96 29.25 6.04
CA ALA A 476 -10.06 28.99 6.97
C ALA A 476 -9.99 29.88 8.22
N SER A 477 -8.78 30.10 8.75
CA SER A 477 -8.55 30.99 9.89
C SER A 477 -8.87 32.44 9.55
N GLN A 478 -8.45 32.92 8.38
CA GLN A 478 -8.80 34.28 7.91
C GLN A 478 -10.30 34.46 7.69
N ALA A 479 -11.01 33.40 7.32
CA ALA A 479 -12.46 33.41 7.14
C ALA A 479 -13.25 33.24 8.45
N GLY A 480 -12.58 33.04 9.60
CA GLY A 480 -13.22 32.86 10.91
C GLY A 480 -13.73 31.44 11.21
N TYR A 481 -13.59 30.48 10.28
CA TYR A 481 -14.12 29.13 10.45
C TYR A 481 -13.39 28.31 11.53
N ILE A 482 -12.11 28.62 11.78
CA ILE A 482 -11.33 27.91 12.81
C ILE A 482 -11.74 28.33 14.24
N GLU A 483 -12.23 29.56 14.42
CA GLU A 483 -12.70 30.03 15.74
C GLU A 483 -14.11 29.52 16.06
N GLU A 484 -14.87 29.18 15.02
CA GLU A 484 -16.23 28.66 15.12
C GLU A 484 -16.30 27.14 15.37
N LEU A 485 -15.27 26.40 14.92
CA LEU A 485 -15.07 24.96 15.15
C LEU A 485 -14.41 24.68 16.51
#